data_AF-A0A6D2GDG2-F1
#
_entry.id   AF-A0A6D2GDG2-F1
#
_cell.length_a   1.000
_cell.length_b   1.000
_cell.length_c   1.000
_cell.angle_alpha   90.00
_cell.angle_beta   90.00
_cell.angle_gamma   90.00
#
_symmetry.space_group_name_H-M   'P 1'
#
loop_
_entity.id
_entity.type
_entity.pdbx_description
1 polymer ?
#
loop_
_entity_poly.entity_id
_entity_poly.type
_entity_poly.pdbx_seq_one_letter_code
_entity_poly.pdbx_strand_id
1 'polypeptide(L)'
;MKHLIPAMLFFAVTAIAGPAVPIQALDEARLLPVVTHNLHPGQQPRLPLNLPGMTPLFLIGDDPQSTEWLRQHRDALKTLHATGLVVTSPRWRG
;
A
#
# COMPACT_ATOMS: atom_id res chain seq x y z
N MET A 1 -16.58 21.75 -49.99
CA MET A 1 -15.74 21.56 -48.79
C MET A 1 -16.01 20.14 -48.27
N LYS A 2 -15.13 19.18 -48.57
CA LYS A 2 -15.25 17.78 -48.13
C LYS A 2 -14.25 17.58 -46.99
N HIS A 3 -14.73 17.44 -45.75
CA HIS A 3 -13.89 17.21 -44.59
C HIS A 3 -13.46 15.75 -44.52
N LEU A 4 -12.15 15.57 -44.32
CA LEU A 4 -11.40 14.33 -44.26
C LEU A 4 -11.41 13.81 -42.81
N ILE A 5 -11.93 12.61 -42.58
CA ILE A 5 -11.93 11.95 -41.26
C ILE A 5 -10.55 11.31 -41.05
N PRO A 6 -9.79 11.61 -39.98
CA PRO A 6 -8.55 10.89 -39.71
C PRO A 6 -8.89 9.53 -39.09
N ALA A 7 -8.20 8.51 -39.58
CA ALA A 7 -8.30 7.13 -39.14
C ALA A 7 -7.98 7.02 -37.64
N MET A 8 -8.95 6.56 -36.86
CA MET A 8 -8.78 6.17 -35.46
C MET A 8 -8.07 4.81 -35.45
N LEU A 9 -6.76 4.83 -35.20
CA LEU A 9 -5.93 3.65 -35.04
C LEU A 9 -6.34 2.91 -33.75
N PHE A 10 -7.01 1.76 -33.89
CA PHE A 10 -7.25 0.85 -32.78
C PHE A 10 -5.93 0.21 -32.36
N PHE A 11 -5.37 0.64 -31.23
CA PHE A 11 -4.32 -0.12 -30.54
C PHE A 11 -4.96 -1.29 -29.82
N ALA A 12 -4.82 -2.50 -30.36
CA ALA A 12 -5.12 -3.72 -29.61
C ALA A 12 -3.96 -3.99 -28.63
N VAL A 13 -4.24 -3.95 -27.32
CA VAL A 13 -3.29 -4.43 -26.31
C VAL A 13 -3.27 -5.96 -26.39
N THR A 14 -2.18 -6.52 -26.90
CA THR A 14 -1.92 -7.97 -26.82
C THR A 14 -1.27 -8.26 -25.46
N ALA A 15 -1.95 -9.01 -24.59
CA ALA A 15 -1.34 -9.53 -23.38
C ALA A 15 -0.34 -10.64 -23.75
N ILE A 16 0.95 -10.40 -23.53
CA ILE A 16 2.00 -11.42 -23.63
C ILE A 16 1.93 -12.32 -22.39
N ALA A 17 1.36 -13.52 -22.53
CA ALA A 17 1.43 -14.54 -21.49
C ALA A 17 2.84 -15.18 -21.51
N GLY A 18 3.63 -14.93 -20.46
CA GLY A 18 4.91 -15.62 -20.23
C GLY A 18 4.72 -17.10 -19.86
N PRO A 19 5.81 -17.91 -19.82
CA PRO A 19 5.70 -19.32 -19.46
C PRO A 19 5.10 -19.48 -18.07
N ALA A 20 4.03 -20.28 -17.96
CA ALA A 20 3.36 -20.55 -16.70
C ALA A 20 4.28 -21.40 -15.80
N VAL A 21 4.72 -20.83 -14.68
CA VAL A 21 5.45 -21.56 -13.64
C VAL A 21 4.43 -22.33 -12.81
N PRO A 22 4.55 -23.67 -12.66
CA PRO A 22 3.63 -24.43 -11.83
C PRO A 22 3.73 -23.96 -10.38
N ILE A 23 2.59 -23.63 -9.77
CA ILE A 23 2.48 -23.06 -8.42
C ILE A 23 3.13 -23.99 -7.37
N GLN A 24 3.17 -25.30 -7.61
CA GLN A 24 3.83 -26.26 -6.71
C GLN A 24 5.37 -26.14 -6.67
N ALA A 25 6.01 -25.49 -7.65
CA ALA A 25 7.46 -25.32 -7.72
C ALA A 25 7.96 -23.97 -7.13
N LEU A 26 7.05 -23.23 -6.49
CA LEU A 26 7.22 -21.83 -6.17
C LEU A 26 7.29 -21.65 -4.65
N ASP A 27 8.52 -21.65 -4.14
CA ASP A 27 8.81 -21.34 -2.74
C ASP A 27 8.77 -19.82 -2.48
N GLU A 28 8.35 -19.39 -1.28
CA GLU A 28 8.19 -17.98 -0.92
C GLU A 28 9.50 -17.20 -1.07
N ALA A 29 10.64 -17.85 -0.79
CA ALA A 29 11.98 -17.29 -0.97
C ALA A 29 12.32 -16.96 -2.44
N ARG A 30 11.60 -17.55 -3.40
CA ARG A 30 11.74 -17.24 -4.84
C ARG A 30 10.76 -16.19 -5.33
N LEU A 31 9.71 -15.90 -4.56
CA LEU A 31 8.67 -14.95 -4.91
C LEU A 31 8.81 -13.59 -4.25
N LEU A 32 9.41 -13.55 -3.06
CA LEU A 32 9.50 -12.36 -2.25
C LEU A 32 10.97 -11.92 -2.05
N PRO A 33 11.24 -10.60 -2.00
CA PRO A 33 10.27 -9.53 -2.12
C PRO A 33 9.90 -9.23 -3.58
N VAL A 34 8.62 -8.92 -3.82
CA VAL A 34 8.19 -8.37 -5.12
C VAL A 34 8.65 -6.91 -5.20
N VAL A 35 9.64 -6.63 -6.05
CA VAL A 35 10.15 -5.27 -6.27
C VAL A 35 9.46 -4.65 -7.49
N THR A 36 8.57 -3.70 -7.24
CA THR A 36 7.91 -2.92 -8.28
C THR A 36 8.52 -1.52 -8.36
N HIS A 37 9.35 -1.28 -9.38
CA HIS A 37 10.06 -0.02 -9.61
C HIS A 37 9.14 1.22 -9.70
N ASN A 38 7.85 1.04 -9.96
CA ASN A 38 6.89 2.14 -10.11
C ASN A 38 6.01 2.36 -8.88
N LEU A 39 5.93 1.42 -7.93
CA LEU A 39 5.14 1.62 -6.71
C LEU A 39 6.01 2.32 -5.67
N HIS A 40 5.57 3.50 -5.28
CA HIS A 40 6.14 4.27 -4.19
C HIS A 40 5.01 4.56 -3.19
N PRO A 41 5.31 4.61 -1.87
CA PRO A 41 4.34 5.09 -0.91
C PRO A 41 3.82 6.46 -1.33
N GLY A 42 2.52 6.54 -1.59
CA GLY A 42 1.83 7.77 -1.97
C GLY A 42 1.01 8.33 -0.82
N GLN A 43 0.58 9.58 -0.95
CA GLN A 43 -0.42 10.13 -0.05
C GLN A 43 -1.71 9.31 -0.20
N GLN A 44 -2.16 8.71 0.90
CA GLN A 44 -3.43 8.00 0.94
C GLN A 44 -4.52 8.95 1.46
N PRO A 45 -5.63 9.11 0.72
CA PRO A 45 -6.75 9.89 1.22
C PRO A 45 -7.31 9.26 2.49
N ARG A 46 -7.80 10.10 3.42
CA ARG A 46 -8.41 9.61 4.66
C ARG A 46 -9.65 8.80 4.32
N LEU A 47 -9.65 7.52 4.68
CA LEU A 47 -10.84 6.66 4.60
C LEU A 47 -11.51 6.60 5.98
N PRO A 48 -12.71 7.19 6.16
CA PRO A 48 -13.44 7.06 7.41
C PRO A 48 -13.89 5.60 7.59
N LEU A 49 -13.62 5.03 8.76
CA LEU A 49 -13.93 3.65 9.08
C LEU A 49 -14.95 3.63 10.22
N ASN A 50 -16.14 3.05 9.98
CA ASN A 50 -17.18 2.91 10.99
C ASN A 50 -17.14 1.49 11.56
N LEU A 51 -16.56 1.33 12.75
CA LEU A 51 -16.40 0.06 13.44
C LEU A 51 -17.11 0.13 14.81
N PRO A 52 -18.45 0.03 14.83
CA PRO A 52 -19.19 0.10 16.08
C PRO A 52 -18.77 -1.03 17.02
N GLY A 53 -18.49 -0.68 18.28
CA GLY A 53 -18.06 -1.63 19.30
C GLY A 53 -16.57 -2.00 19.25
N MET A 54 -15.77 -1.45 18.33
CA MET A 54 -14.32 -1.59 18.38
C MET A 54 -13.66 -0.47 19.17
N THR A 55 -12.65 -0.84 19.97
CA THR A 55 -11.74 0.12 20.58
C THR A 55 -10.94 0.84 19.48
N PRO A 56 -10.81 2.17 19.52
CA PRO A 56 -9.95 2.90 18.59
C PRO A 56 -8.52 2.33 18.57
N LEU A 57 -7.95 2.19 17.38
CA LEU A 57 -6.63 1.61 17.17
C LEU A 57 -5.71 2.61 16.46
N PHE A 58 -4.42 2.59 16.79
CA PHE A 58 -3.40 3.36 16.08
C PHE A 58 -2.14 2.52 15.86
N LEU A 59 -1.39 2.87 14.80
CA LEU A 59 -0.14 2.22 14.42
C LEU A 59 1.00 3.24 14.51
N ILE A 60 2.15 2.83 15.03
CA ILE A 60 3.39 3.63 15.01
C ILE A 60 4.56 2.76 14.56
N GLY A 61 5.50 3.36 13.82
CA GLY A 61 6.79 2.76 13.51
C GLY A 61 7.79 2.91 14.67
N ASP A 62 9.00 2.39 14.46
CA ASP A 62 10.15 2.53 15.37
C ASP A 62 11.00 3.79 15.09
N ASP A 63 10.53 4.66 14.20
CA ASP A 63 11.24 5.87 13.78
C ASP A 63 10.93 7.10 14.67
N PRO A 64 11.79 8.14 14.64
CA PRO A 64 11.58 9.35 15.43
C PRO A 64 10.29 10.11 15.10
N GLN A 65 9.83 10.09 13.84
CA GLN A 65 8.61 10.78 13.42
C GLN A 65 7.38 10.12 14.05
N SER A 66 7.35 8.78 14.09
CA SER A 66 6.32 8.01 14.80
C SER A 66 6.28 8.33 16.30
N THR A 67 7.45 8.49 16.93
CA THR A 67 7.54 8.85 18.35
C THR A 67 7.02 10.27 18.62
N GLU A 68 7.36 11.23 17.76
CA GLU A 68 6.88 12.61 17.88
C GLU A 68 5.36 12.69 17.68
N TRP A 69 4.83 11.98 16.68
CA TRP A 69 3.40 11.87 16.47
C TRP A 69 2.69 11.32 17.71
N LEU A 70 3.20 10.25 18.32
CA LEU A 70 2.62 9.68 19.55
C LEU A 70 2.63 10.69 20.70
N ARG A 71 3.71 11.47 20.85
CA ARG A 71 3.80 12.50 21.90
C ARG A 71 2.71 13.56 21.72
N GLN A 72 2.52 14.03 20.49
CA GLN A 72 1.53 15.06 20.15
C GLN A 72 0.09 14.60 20.31
N HIS A 73 -0.20 13.30 20.10
CA HIS A 73 -1.56 12.75 20.11
C HIS A 73 -1.90 11.99 21.39
N ARG A 74 -0.98 11.92 22.36
CA ARG A 74 -1.10 11.11 23.58
C ARG A 74 -2.41 11.32 24.33
N ASP A 75 -2.80 12.57 24.58
CA ASP A 75 -3.97 12.87 25.42
C ASP A 75 -5.29 12.53 24.70
N ALA A 76 -5.34 12.72 23.39
CA ALA A 76 -6.46 12.30 22.56
C ALA A 76 -6.59 10.76 22.54
N LEU A 77 -5.47 10.05 22.36
CA LEU A 77 -5.45 8.59 22.36
C LEU A 77 -5.88 8.01 23.71
N LYS A 78 -5.47 8.62 24.83
CA LYS A 78 -5.94 8.24 26.17
C LYS A 78 -7.44 8.46 26.36
N THR A 79 -7.95 9.61 25.95
CA THR A 79 -9.38 9.94 26.04
C THR A 79 -10.23 8.92 25.25
N LEU A 80 -9.73 8.50 24.10
CA LEU A 80 -10.37 7.49 23.25
C LEU A 80 -10.18 6.05 23.74
N HIS A 81 -9.45 5.82 24.84
CA HIS A 81 -9.03 4.49 25.30
C HIS A 81 -8.40 3.67 24.17
N ALA A 82 -7.62 4.33 23.31
CA ALA A 82 -7.11 3.73 22.10
C ALA A 82 -6.01 2.70 22.37
N THR A 83 -6.00 1.61 21.61
CA THR A 83 -4.97 0.57 21.64
C THR A 83 -3.92 0.84 20.56
N GLY A 84 -2.64 0.76 20.92
CA GLY A 84 -1.53 1.02 20.00
C GLY A 84 -0.82 -0.27 19.57
N LEU A 85 -0.41 -0.33 18.30
CA LEU A 85 0.49 -1.36 17.79
C LEU A 85 1.78 -0.71 17.28
N VAL A 86 2.92 -1.26 17.71
CA VAL A 86 4.23 -0.89 17.16
C VAL A 86 4.53 -1.83 16.02
N VAL A 87 4.72 -1.27 14.83
CA VAL A 87 5.07 -2.04 13.63
C VAL A 87 6.54 -1.81 13.31
N THR A 88 7.26 -2.90 13.07
CA THR A 88 8.59 -2.82 12.48
C THR A 88 8.44 -3.17 11.00
N SER A 89 8.91 -2.29 10.13
CA SER A 89 9.21 -2.73 8.77
C SER A 89 10.61 -3.33 8.81
N PRO A 90 10.82 -4.58 8.38
CA PRO A 90 12.17 -5.00 8.07
C PRO A 90 12.76 -3.96 7.11
N ARG A 91 13.96 -3.47 7.41
CA ARG A 91 14.68 -2.52 6.55
C ARG A 91 14.72 -3.14 5.15
N TRP A 92 13.94 -2.57 4.23
CA TRP A 92 13.96 -2.95 2.82
C TRP A 92 15.39 -2.72 2.33
N ARG A 93 16.17 -3.80 2.22
CA ARG A 93 17.48 -3.79 1.56
C ARG A 93 17.21 -4.08 0.09
N GLY A 94 17.22 -3.02 -0.71
CA GLY A 94 17.06 -3.05 -2.16
C GLY A 94 17.21 -1.64 -2.68
#